data_AF-A0A8H8NX28-F1
#
_entry.id   AF-A0A8H8NX28-F1
#
_cell.length_a   1.000
_cell.length_b   1.000
_cell.length_c   1.000
_cell.angle_alpha   90.00
_cell.angle_beta   90.00
_cell.angle_gamma   90.00
#
_symmetry.space_group_name_H-M   'P 1'
#
loop_
_entity.id
_entity.type
_entity.pdbx_description
1 polymer ?
#
loop_
_entity_poly.entity_id
_entity_poly.type
_entity_poly.pdbx_seq_one_letter_code
_entity_poly.pdbx_strand_id
1 'polypeptide(L)'
;MPEPLTMLPYPNTIFLTGATGYVGGSLLVSLVRTYSLAKITALVRNPEDLSAVSGVGHSVHAILGSHVDKELIIEEVSKAELVIQLSNPDDLLFIQSIVAGLKLHKERTGNRPLYFHATGTFTYADKITGELQREYVPWDDTEKPRLRDMVDIDAPHRIVDLEAIKVHEENIADVHLICPPTVYGVGTGPVRRTSTFIPYAMS
;
A
#
# COMPACT_ATOMS: atom_id res chain seq x y z
N MET A 1 -20.43 -26.97 -3.28
CA MET A 1 -18.97 -26.95 -3.55
C MET A 1 -18.60 -25.50 -3.80
N PRO A 2 -17.59 -24.93 -3.14
CA PRO A 2 -17.11 -23.62 -3.56
C PRO A 2 -16.64 -23.73 -5.00
N GLU A 3 -16.96 -22.74 -5.84
CA GLU A 3 -16.38 -22.66 -7.17
C GLU A 3 -14.85 -22.75 -7.06
N PRO A 4 -14.18 -23.49 -7.96
CA PRO A 4 -12.72 -23.45 -7.99
C PRO A 4 -12.32 -21.99 -8.12
N LEU A 5 -11.45 -21.49 -7.22
CA LEU A 5 -10.80 -20.20 -7.40
C LEU A 5 -10.28 -20.17 -8.83
N THR A 6 -10.95 -19.43 -9.71
CA THR A 6 -10.38 -19.01 -10.97
C THR A 6 -9.11 -18.29 -10.57
N MET A 7 -7.97 -18.95 -10.79
CA MET A 7 -6.65 -18.36 -10.59
C MET A 7 -6.68 -17.02 -11.31
N LEU A 8 -6.78 -15.92 -10.56
CA LEU A 8 -6.65 -14.59 -11.12
C LEU A 8 -5.33 -14.62 -11.91
N PRO A 9 -5.32 -14.17 -13.17
CA PRO A 9 -4.08 -14.16 -13.94
C PRO A 9 -3.03 -13.42 -13.12
N TYR A 10 -1.87 -14.05 -12.94
CA TYR A 10 -0.74 -13.45 -12.22
C TYR A 10 -0.47 -12.05 -12.81
N PRO A 11 -0.39 -10.99 -12.00
CA PRO A 11 -0.12 -9.66 -12.52
C PRO A 11 1.24 -9.66 -13.20
N ASN A 12 1.28 -9.22 -14.46
CA ASN A 12 2.50 -9.07 -15.25
C ASN A 12 3.16 -7.72 -15.00
N THR A 13 2.41 -6.74 -14.47
CA THR A 13 2.88 -5.38 -14.19
C THR A 13 2.52 -4.95 -12.77
N ILE A 14 3.54 -4.60 -11.99
CA ILE A 14 3.42 -4.20 -10.59
C ILE A 14 4.01 -2.80 -10.42
N PHE A 15 3.25 -1.89 -9.81
CA PHE A 15 3.78 -0.61 -9.34
C PHE A 15 3.88 -0.64 -7.82
N LEU A 16 5.09 -0.42 -7.30
CA LEU A 16 5.41 -0.43 -5.88
C LEU A 16 5.95 0.92 -5.43
N THR A 17 5.43 1.43 -4.33
CA THR A 17 6.04 2.54 -3.58
C THR A 17 6.62 2.03 -2.27
N GLY A 18 7.49 2.83 -1.65
CA GLY A 18 8.07 2.46 -0.35
C GLY A 18 9.07 1.29 -0.42
N ALA A 19 9.62 1.01 -1.61
CA ALA A 19 10.60 -0.06 -1.84
C ALA A 19 11.92 0.10 -1.05
N THR A 20 12.25 1.33 -0.64
CA THR A 20 13.39 1.62 0.25
C THR A 20 13.03 1.54 1.73
N GLY A 21 11.73 1.45 2.04
CA GLY A 21 11.20 1.32 3.40
C GLY A 21 11.43 -0.06 4.00
N TYR A 22 11.24 -0.15 5.32
CA TYR A 22 11.46 -1.36 6.09
C TYR A 22 10.58 -2.54 5.63
N VAL A 23 9.27 -2.32 5.56
CA VAL A 23 8.30 -3.32 5.08
C VAL A 23 8.37 -3.45 3.56
N GLY A 24 8.30 -2.32 2.84
CA GLY A 24 8.25 -2.34 1.37
C GLY A 24 9.50 -2.92 0.70
N GLY A 25 10.68 -2.73 1.29
CA GLY A 25 11.90 -3.37 0.79
C GLY A 25 11.89 -4.89 0.96
N SER A 26 11.38 -5.39 2.10
CA SER A 26 11.22 -6.83 2.32
C SER A 26 10.15 -7.41 1.40
N LEU A 27 9.07 -6.67 1.15
CA LEU A 27 8.04 -7.06 0.18
C LEU A 27 8.61 -7.14 -1.24
N LEU A 28 9.42 -6.17 -1.67
CA LEU A 28 10.05 -6.20 -3.00
C LEU A 28 10.85 -7.50 -3.24
N VAL A 29 11.62 -7.95 -2.24
CA VAL A 29 12.36 -9.22 -2.31
C VAL A 29 11.41 -10.41 -2.49
N SER A 30 10.28 -10.42 -1.78
CA SER A 30 9.26 -11.46 -1.92
C SER A 30 8.56 -11.40 -3.27
N LEU A 31 8.23 -10.21 -3.78
CA LEU A 31 7.58 -10.03 -5.08
C LEU A 31 8.46 -10.55 -6.22
N VAL A 32 9.77 -10.26 -6.22
CA VAL A 32 10.71 -10.79 -7.22
C VAL A 32 10.75 -12.32 -7.22
N ARG A 33 10.64 -12.96 -6.05
CA ARG A 33 10.64 -14.43 -5.93
C ARG A 33 9.33 -15.05 -6.39
N THR A 34 8.20 -14.46 -6.00
CA THR A 34 6.87 -14.99 -6.28
C THR A 34 6.42 -14.70 -7.72
N TYR A 35 6.73 -13.51 -8.22
CA TYR A 35 6.32 -13.01 -9.53
C TYR A 35 7.55 -12.74 -10.41
N SER A 36 8.39 -13.76 -10.59
CA SER A 36 9.69 -13.64 -11.29
C SER A 36 9.59 -13.14 -12.74
N LEU A 37 8.43 -13.31 -13.37
CA LEU A 37 8.16 -12.83 -14.74
C LEU A 37 7.49 -11.46 -14.79
N ALA A 38 6.98 -10.95 -13.66
CA ALA A 38 6.30 -9.67 -13.62
C ALA A 38 7.29 -8.52 -13.65
N LYS A 39 7.00 -7.49 -14.45
CA LYS A 39 7.72 -6.22 -14.43
C LYS A 39 7.33 -5.44 -13.19
N ILE A 40 8.29 -5.15 -12.32
CA ILE A 40 8.07 -4.39 -11.08
C ILE A 40 8.67 -3.00 -11.25
N THR A 41 7.83 -1.97 -11.36
CA THR A 41 8.26 -0.58 -11.30
C THR A 41 8.24 -0.11 -9.84
N ALA A 42 9.38 0.36 -9.32
CA ALA A 42 9.49 0.83 -7.94
C ALA A 42 9.80 2.33 -7.89
N LEU A 43 8.94 3.13 -7.25
CA LEU A 43 9.19 4.56 -7.05
C LEU A 43 10.24 4.78 -5.95
N VAL A 44 11.31 5.49 -6.29
CA VAL A 44 12.44 5.78 -5.39
C VAL A 44 12.67 7.29 -5.36
N ARG A 45 12.72 7.87 -4.15
CA ARG A 45 12.91 9.31 -3.95
C ARG A 45 14.36 9.76 -4.07
N ASN A 46 15.27 8.93 -3.57
CA ASN A 46 16.67 9.28 -3.41
C ASN A 46 17.49 8.61 -4.53
N PRO A 47 18.22 9.37 -5.36
CA PRO A 47 19.01 8.81 -6.46
C PRO A 47 20.01 7.73 -6.01
N GLU A 48 20.59 7.88 -4.82
CA GLU A 48 21.54 6.91 -4.25
C GLU A 48 20.95 5.51 -4.02
N ASP A 49 19.63 5.40 -3.86
CA ASP A 49 18.95 4.12 -3.59
C ASP A 49 18.57 3.36 -4.88
N LEU A 50 18.62 4.01 -6.06
CA LEU A 50 18.16 3.43 -7.33
C LEU A 50 18.86 2.12 -7.67
N SER A 51 20.20 2.08 -7.49
CA SER A 51 21.00 0.90 -7.77
C SER A 51 20.70 -0.23 -6.80
N ALA A 52 20.54 0.07 -5.51
CA ALA A 52 20.21 -0.93 -4.49
C ALA A 52 18.82 -1.56 -4.73
N VAL A 53 17.83 -0.75 -5.10
CA VAL A 53 16.47 -1.22 -5.41
C VAL A 53 16.44 -2.04 -6.70
N SER A 54 17.06 -1.55 -7.78
CA SER A 54 17.11 -2.29 -9.06
C SER A 54 17.93 -3.59 -8.94
N GLY A 55 18.93 -3.62 -8.05
CA GLY A 55 19.76 -4.79 -7.78
C GLY A 55 19.04 -5.96 -7.11
N VAL A 56 17.79 -5.79 -6.66
CA VAL A 56 17.01 -6.87 -6.03
C VAL A 56 16.64 -7.98 -7.03
N GLY A 57 16.44 -7.64 -8.32
CA GLY A 57 16.12 -8.63 -9.34
C GLY A 57 16.04 -8.04 -10.75
N HIS A 58 16.24 -8.87 -11.78
CA HIS A 58 16.27 -8.43 -13.18
C HIS A 58 14.93 -7.82 -13.66
N SER A 59 13.83 -8.11 -12.97
CA SER A 59 12.49 -7.61 -13.29
C SER A 59 12.15 -6.31 -12.59
N VAL A 60 13.05 -5.79 -11.75
CA VAL A 60 12.85 -4.55 -10.99
C VAL A 60 13.39 -3.36 -11.77
N HIS A 61 12.53 -2.37 -11.97
CA HIS A 61 12.86 -1.08 -12.56
C HIS A 61 12.61 0.01 -11.52
N ALA A 62 13.67 0.46 -10.85
CA ALA A 62 13.57 1.62 -9.98
C ALA A 62 13.48 2.89 -10.83
N ILE A 63 12.48 3.73 -10.55
CA ILE A 63 12.30 5.03 -11.18
C ILE A 63 12.50 6.13 -10.14
N LEU A 64 13.17 7.21 -10.54
CA LEU A 64 13.37 8.37 -9.68
C LEU A 64 12.10 9.22 -9.68
N GLY A 65 11.60 9.53 -8.49
CA GLY A 65 10.46 10.41 -8.30
C GLY A 65 9.98 10.42 -6.86
N SER A 66 9.06 11.32 -6.58
CA SER A 66 8.54 11.60 -5.26
C SER A 66 7.02 11.68 -5.29
N HIS A 67 6.41 11.85 -4.12
CA HIS A 67 4.97 11.92 -4.00
C HIS A 67 4.35 13.16 -4.68
N VAL A 68 5.15 14.19 -4.94
CA VAL A 68 4.67 15.42 -5.57
C VAL A 68 4.72 15.37 -7.10
N ASP A 69 5.34 14.35 -7.68
CA ASP A 69 5.47 14.15 -9.13
C ASP A 69 4.19 13.51 -9.70
N LYS A 70 3.09 14.26 -9.64
CA LYS A 70 1.73 13.77 -9.92
C LYS A 70 1.61 13.07 -11.26
N GLU A 71 2.15 13.68 -12.31
CA GLU A 71 2.08 13.16 -13.68
C GLU A 71 2.82 11.83 -13.81
N LEU A 72 3.97 11.69 -13.14
CA LEU A 72 4.73 10.45 -13.10
C LEU A 72 3.93 9.34 -12.40
N ILE A 73 3.33 9.65 -11.24
CA ILE A 73 2.54 8.68 -10.47
C ILE A 73 1.33 8.22 -11.26
N ILE A 74 0.56 9.15 -11.83
CA ILE A 74 -0.63 8.83 -12.63
C ILE A 74 -0.26 7.90 -13.79
N GLU A 75 0.79 8.25 -14.52
CA GLU A 75 1.21 7.48 -15.69
C GLU A 75 1.70 6.08 -15.32
N GLU A 76 2.52 5.93 -14.28
CA GLU A 76 3.03 4.61 -13.87
C GLU A 76 1.97 3.71 -13.23
N VAL A 77 1.08 4.30 -12.42
CA VAL A 77 -0.09 3.58 -11.88
C VAL A 77 -1.01 3.11 -12.99
N SER A 78 -1.22 3.93 -14.04
CA SER A 78 -2.11 3.57 -15.15
C SER A 78 -1.64 2.34 -15.95
N LYS A 79 -0.35 2.01 -15.88
CA LYS A 79 0.26 0.87 -16.58
C LYS A 79 0.21 -0.43 -15.78
N ALA A 80 -0.09 -0.37 -14.48
CA ALA A 80 0.06 -1.49 -13.57
C ALA A 80 -1.26 -2.24 -13.33
N GLU A 81 -1.21 -3.56 -13.38
CA GLU A 81 -2.32 -4.45 -12.99
C GLU A 81 -2.41 -4.61 -11.46
N LEU A 82 -1.27 -4.47 -10.76
CA LEU A 82 -1.19 -4.48 -9.31
C LEU A 82 -0.43 -3.26 -8.80
N VAL A 83 -1.10 -2.46 -7.98
CA VAL A 83 -0.56 -1.26 -7.35
C VAL A 83 -0.44 -1.50 -5.86
N ILE A 84 0.75 -1.31 -5.30
CA ILE A 84 1.02 -1.52 -3.88
C ILE A 84 1.61 -0.24 -3.30
N GLN A 85 0.82 0.42 -2.45
CA GLN A 85 1.19 1.65 -1.76
C GLN A 85 1.67 1.35 -0.33
N LEU A 86 2.96 1.57 -0.04
CA LEU A 86 3.58 1.36 1.27
C LEU A 86 4.42 2.55 1.80
N SER A 87 4.39 3.71 1.13
CA SER A 87 5.31 4.81 1.47
C SER A 87 4.79 5.72 2.59
N ASN A 88 3.60 6.30 2.43
CA ASN A 88 2.96 7.20 3.38
C ASN A 88 1.42 7.04 3.28
N PRO A 89 0.74 6.61 4.35
CA PRO A 89 -0.71 6.51 4.37
C PRO A 89 -1.43 7.85 4.55
N ASP A 90 -0.75 8.91 4.95
CA ASP A 90 -1.37 10.20 5.30
C ASP A 90 -1.26 11.27 4.21
N ASP A 91 -0.67 10.93 3.06
CA ASP A 91 -0.45 11.87 1.96
C ASP A 91 -1.65 11.89 1.00
N LEU A 92 -2.65 12.72 1.29
CA LEU A 92 -3.89 12.80 0.52
C LEU A 92 -3.67 13.13 -0.96
N LEU A 93 -2.81 14.12 -1.26
CA LEU A 93 -2.55 14.55 -2.64
C LEU A 93 -1.86 13.45 -3.46
N PHE A 94 -0.98 12.70 -2.81
CA PHE A 94 -0.33 11.55 -3.40
C PHE A 94 -1.33 10.42 -3.69
N ILE A 95 -2.21 10.09 -2.75
CA ILE A 95 -3.24 9.06 -2.96
C ILE A 95 -4.22 9.48 -4.06
N GLN A 96 -4.62 10.75 -4.14
CA GLN A 96 -5.43 11.26 -5.25
C GLN A 96 -4.75 11.07 -6.62
N SER A 97 -3.42 11.16 -6.67
CA SER A 97 -2.65 10.89 -7.89
C SER A 97 -2.67 9.39 -8.24
N ILE A 98 -2.59 8.50 -7.25
CA ILE A 98 -2.81 7.06 -7.45
C ILE A 98 -4.23 6.80 -7.96
N VAL A 99 -5.25 7.38 -7.33
CA VAL A 99 -6.66 7.23 -7.75
C VAL A 99 -6.86 7.65 -9.21
N ALA A 100 -6.28 8.77 -9.62
CA ALA A 100 -6.34 9.22 -11.01
C ALA A 100 -5.65 8.22 -11.97
N GLY A 101 -4.51 7.65 -11.59
CA GLY A 101 -3.85 6.58 -12.35
C GLY A 101 -4.70 5.31 -12.46
N LEU A 102 -5.37 4.90 -11.38
CA LEU A 102 -6.28 3.72 -11.38
C LEU A 102 -7.49 3.95 -12.30
N LYS A 103 -8.07 5.16 -12.30
CA LYS A 103 -9.13 5.55 -13.24
C LYS A 103 -8.67 5.42 -14.68
N LEU A 104 -7.48 5.96 -14.97
CA LEU A 104 -6.89 5.90 -16.30
C LEU A 104 -6.56 4.45 -16.74
N HIS A 105 -6.12 3.59 -15.83
CA HIS A 105 -5.95 2.16 -16.12
C HIS A 105 -7.26 1.52 -16.59
N LYS A 106 -8.34 1.75 -15.82
CA LYS A 106 -9.67 1.21 -16.12
C LYS A 106 -10.21 1.71 -17.46
N GLU A 107 -10.02 3.00 -17.76
CA GLU A 107 -10.39 3.59 -19.04
C GLU A 107 -9.62 2.98 -20.22
N ARG A 108 -8.30 2.77 -20.07
CA ARG A 108 -7.43 2.24 -21.13
C ARG A 108 -7.64 0.76 -21.41
N THR A 109 -7.86 -0.04 -20.37
CA THR A 109 -7.84 -1.51 -20.47
C THR A 109 -9.23 -2.14 -20.38
N GLY A 110 -10.21 -1.41 -19.86
CA GLY A 110 -11.52 -1.98 -19.48
C GLY A 110 -11.47 -2.84 -18.22
N ASN A 111 -10.30 -3.08 -17.62
CA ASN A 111 -10.10 -3.96 -16.47
C ASN A 111 -9.89 -3.17 -15.17
N ARG A 112 -10.26 -3.78 -14.04
CA ARG A 112 -10.05 -3.20 -12.70
C ARG A 112 -8.68 -3.69 -12.21
N PRO A 113 -7.73 -2.80 -11.89
CA PRO A 113 -6.47 -3.21 -11.29
C PRO A 113 -6.69 -3.57 -9.82
N LEU A 114 -5.77 -4.37 -9.26
CA LEU A 114 -5.68 -4.60 -7.82
C LEU A 114 -4.96 -3.41 -7.17
N TYR A 115 -5.51 -2.87 -6.08
CA TYR A 115 -4.88 -1.79 -5.33
C TYR A 115 -4.76 -2.15 -3.84
N PHE A 116 -3.53 -2.31 -3.37
CA PHE A 116 -3.21 -2.52 -1.95
C PHE A 116 -2.70 -1.22 -1.34
N HIS A 117 -3.41 -0.71 -0.34
CA HIS A 117 -3.04 0.49 0.41
C HIS A 117 -2.70 0.09 1.84
N ALA A 118 -1.44 0.20 2.23
CA ALA A 118 -1.09 0.05 3.64
C ALA A 118 -1.39 1.33 4.41
N THR A 119 -2.28 1.20 5.38
CA THR A 119 -2.70 2.19 6.37
C THR A 119 -2.04 1.83 7.71
N GLY A 120 -2.79 1.76 8.82
CA GLY A 120 -2.32 1.26 10.11
C GLY A 120 -3.48 0.90 11.03
N THR A 121 -3.23 0.07 12.06
CA THR A 121 -4.26 -0.20 13.09
C THR A 121 -4.63 1.04 13.91
N PHE A 122 -3.84 2.11 13.83
CA PHE A 122 -4.09 3.36 14.55
C PHE A 122 -5.39 4.05 14.10
N THR A 123 -5.89 3.75 12.90
CA THR A 123 -7.23 4.13 12.42
C THR A 123 -8.34 3.69 13.37
N TYR A 124 -8.14 2.57 14.08
CA TYR A 124 -9.11 1.96 14.98
C TYR A 124 -8.75 2.12 16.46
N ALA A 125 -7.76 2.97 16.76
CA ALA A 125 -7.34 3.21 18.13
C ALA A 125 -8.39 4.03 18.89
N ASP A 126 -8.57 3.70 20.17
CA ASP A 126 -9.38 4.50 21.07
C ASP A 126 -8.76 5.88 21.29
N LYS A 127 -9.61 6.85 21.66
CA LYS A 127 -9.14 8.19 22.03
C LYS A 127 -8.20 8.07 23.23
N ILE A 128 -7.06 8.75 23.16
CA ILE A 128 -6.06 8.77 24.23
C ILE A 128 -6.59 9.63 25.38
N THR A 129 -7.32 9.01 26.32
CA THR A 129 -7.89 9.68 27.49
C THR A 129 -7.02 9.56 28.74
N GLY A 130 -6.03 8.66 28.73
CA GLY A 130 -5.23 8.30 29.91
C GLY A 130 -5.95 7.33 30.87
N GLU A 131 -7.18 6.93 30.55
CA GLU A 131 -7.94 5.94 31.30
C GLU A 131 -7.97 4.61 30.54
N LEU A 132 -7.75 3.50 31.26
CA LEU A 132 -7.90 2.18 30.67
C LEU A 132 -9.39 1.86 30.51
N GLN A 133 -9.87 1.79 29.27
CA GLN A 133 -11.17 1.19 28.99
C GLN A 133 -11.14 -0.30 29.35
N ARG A 134 -11.96 -0.69 30.33
CA ARG A 134 -12.06 -2.08 30.80
C ARG A 134 -12.95 -2.94 29.92
N GLU A 135 -13.88 -2.31 29.20
CA GLU A 135 -14.75 -2.95 28.22
C GLU A 135 -14.11 -2.76 26.84
N TYR A 136 -13.42 -3.78 26.36
CA TYR A 136 -12.84 -3.80 25.02
C TYR A 136 -13.64 -4.74 24.13
N VAL A 137 -14.14 -4.22 23.01
CA VAL A 137 -14.77 -5.03 21.97
C VAL A 137 -13.75 -5.22 20.84
N PRO A 138 -13.21 -6.44 20.64
CA PRO A 138 -12.25 -6.70 19.58
C PRO A 138 -12.76 -6.22 18.22
N TRP A 139 -11.86 -5.69 17.40
CA TRP A 139 -12.13 -5.43 15.99
C TRP A 139 -12.05 -6.74 15.21
N ASP A 140 -13.04 -6.98 14.36
CA ASP A 140 -13.15 -8.14 13.49
C ASP A 140 -13.27 -7.66 12.03
N ASP A 141 -12.40 -8.16 11.15
CA ASP A 141 -12.34 -7.73 9.75
C ASP A 141 -13.49 -8.26 8.89
N THR A 142 -14.32 -9.15 9.45
CA THR A 142 -15.57 -9.61 8.87
C THR A 142 -16.74 -8.65 9.15
N GLU A 143 -16.64 -7.78 10.17
CA GLU A 143 -17.66 -6.79 10.56
C GLU A 143 -17.57 -5.51 9.71
N LYS A 144 -17.71 -5.64 8.38
CA LYS A 144 -17.55 -4.53 7.43
C LYS A 144 -18.34 -3.25 7.76
N PRO A 145 -19.61 -3.30 8.20
CA PRO A 145 -20.34 -2.09 8.59
C PRO A 145 -19.67 -1.36 9.76
N ARG A 146 -19.14 -2.09 10.75
CA ARG A 146 -18.46 -1.50 11.90
C ARG A 146 -17.15 -0.83 11.48
N LEU A 147 -16.34 -1.48 10.65
CA LEU A 147 -15.10 -0.89 10.12
C LEU A 147 -15.36 0.36 9.27
N ARG A 148 -16.51 0.43 8.60
CA ARG A 148 -16.86 1.52 7.71
C ARG A 148 -17.55 2.68 8.44
N ASP A 149 -18.50 2.39 9.30
CA ASP A 149 -19.45 3.39 9.79
C ASP A 149 -19.15 3.84 11.22
N MET A 150 -18.34 3.09 11.97
CA MET A 150 -18.03 3.37 13.38
C MET A 150 -16.62 3.95 13.61
N VAL A 151 -15.94 4.34 12.54
CA VAL A 151 -14.62 5.01 12.60
C VAL A 151 -14.82 6.51 12.37
N ASP A 152 -14.38 7.32 13.33
CA ASP A 152 -14.40 8.78 13.26
C ASP A 152 -13.65 9.26 12.01
N ILE A 153 -14.17 10.28 11.32
CA ILE A 153 -13.52 10.82 10.12
C ILE A 153 -12.15 11.40 10.43
N ASP A 154 -11.96 11.93 11.64
CA ASP A 154 -10.70 12.49 12.11
C ASP A 154 -9.76 11.43 12.69
N ALA A 155 -10.14 10.14 12.65
CA ALA A 155 -9.26 9.06 13.04
C ALA A 155 -8.00 9.04 12.14
N PRO A 156 -6.84 8.62 12.68
CA PRO A 156 -5.61 8.50 11.91
C PRO A 156 -5.83 7.76 10.59
N HIS A 157 -5.20 8.23 9.50
CA HIS A 157 -5.30 7.67 8.15
C HIS A 157 -6.70 7.71 7.48
N ARG A 158 -7.80 7.92 8.25
CA ARG A 158 -9.18 7.68 7.79
C ARG A 158 -9.58 8.48 6.57
N ILE A 159 -9.21 9.78 6.52
CA ILE A 159 -9.50 10.65 5.37
C ILE A 159 -8.89 10.08 4.08
N VAL A 160 -7.70 9.50 4.16
CA VAL A 160 -7.01 8.92 3.02
C VAL A 160 -7.57 7.54 2.67
N ASP A 161 -7.90 6.72 3.68
CA ASP A 161 -8.58 5.43 3.50
C ASP A 161 -9.91 5.60 2.75
N LEU A 162 -10.66 6.67 3.03
CA LEU A 162 -11.92 6.99 2.36
C LEU A 162 -11.75 7.25 0.85
N GLU A 163 -10.65 7.89 0.43
CA GLU A 163 -10.36 8.07 -1.00
C GLU A 163 -10.14 6.71 -1.69
N ALA A 164 -9.41 5.80 -1.04
CA ALA A 164 -9.21 4.45 -1.56
C ALA A 164 -10.52 3.64 -1.59
N ILE A 165 -11.35 3.73 -0.55
CA ILE A 165 -12.66 3.04 -0.49
C ILE A 165 -13.57 3.53 -1.63
N LYS A 166 -13.61 4.83 -1.88
CA LYS A 166 -14.43 5.42 -2.96
C LYS A 166 -14.07 4.85 -4.33
N VAL A 167 -12.79 4.55 -4.59
CA VAL A 167 -12.36 3.91 -5.84
C VAL A 167 -13.00 2.54 -6.04
N HIS A 168 -13.15 1.76 -4.97
CA HIS A 168 -13.83 0.47 -5.04
C HIS A 168 -15.33 0.64 -5.33
N GLU A 169 -15.99 1.60 -4.66
CA GLU A 169 -17.42 1.88 -4.82
C GLU A 169 -17.78 2.39 -6.21
N GLU A 170 -16.89 3.18 -6.81
CA GLU A 170 -16.99 3.65 -8.20
C GLU A 170 -16.63 2.55 -9.22
N ASN A 171 -16.39 1.30 -8.78
CA ASN A 171 -16.05 0.14 -9.62
C ASN A 171 -14.78 0.34 -10.48
N ILE A 172 -13.81 1.12 -9.98
CA ILE A 172 -12.58 1.46 -10.71
C ILE A 172 -11.49 0.42 -10.47
N ALA A 173 -11.28 0.02 -9.22
CA ALA A 173 -10.24 -0.94 -8.81
C ALA A 173 -10.77 -1.89 -7.72
N ASP A 174 -10.09 -3.02 -7.55
CA ASP A 174 -10.29 -3.92 -6.41
C ASP A 174 -9.35 -3.52 -5.28
N VAL A 175 -9.89 -2.80 -4.30
CA VAL A 175 -9.12 -2.12 -3.25
C VAL A 175 -9.02 -2.98 -1.99
N HIS A 176 -7.82 -3.07 -1.45
CA HIS A 176 -7.47 -3.81 -0.25
C HIS A 176 -6.73 -2.87 0.70
N LEU A 177 -7.38 -2.49 1.81
CA LEU A 177 -6.72 -1.76 2.88
C LEU A 177 -6.00 -2.75 3.80
N ILE A 178 -4.71 -2.53 4.03
CA ILE A 178 -3.90 -3.34 4.93
C ILE A 178 -3.57 -2.50 6.15
N CYS A 179 -4.04 -2.91 7.32
CA CYS A 179 -3.89 -2.17 8.57
C CYS A 179 -2.84 -2.85 9.45
N PRO A 180 -1.52 -2.68 9.19
CA PRO A 180 -0.50 -3.31 10.01
C PRO A 180 -0.52 -2.73 11.44
N PRO A 181 -0.30 -3.57 12.47
CA PRO A 181 -0.01 -3.12 13.82
C PRO A 181 1.48 -2.71 13.91
N THR A 182 2.04 -2.71 15.12
CA THR A 182 3.49 -2.58 15.31
C THR A 182 4.25 -3.68 14.58
N VAL A 183 4.97 -3.31 13.52
CA VAL A 183 5.84 -4.22 12.75
C VAL A 183 7.28 -4.15 13.28
N TYR A 184 7.85 -5.31 13.60
CA TYR A 184 9.21 -5.43 14.14
C TYR A 184 9.92 -6.70 13.66
N GLY A 185 11.24 -6.75 13.88
CA GLY A 185 12.13 -7.80 13.39
C GLY A 185 13.17 -7.29 12.40
N VAL A 186 13.90 -8.21 11.77
CA VAL A 186 14.94 -7.87 10.79
C VAL A 186 14.37 -7.93 9.38
N GLY A 187 14.41 -6.79 8.67
CA GLY A 187 13.98 -6.69 7.28
C GLY A 187 15.02 -7.24 6.32
N THR A 188 14.57 -7.73 5.17
CA THR A 188 15.42 -8.30 4.10
C THR A 188 15.65 -7.34 2.94
N GLY A 189 15.04 -6.15 2.99
CA GLY A 189 15.08 -5.15 1.93
C GLY A 189 16.47 -4.59 1.61
N PRO A 190 16.59 -3.91 0.45
CA PRO A 190 17.87 -3.42 -0.06
C PRO A 190 18.42 -2.21 0.70
N VAL A 191 17.55 -1.43 1.37
CA VAL A 191 17.93 -0.16 2.04
C VAL A 191 17.65 -0.21 3.54
N ARG A 192 16.41 0.02 3.99
CA ARG A 192 16.07 -0.03 5.43
C ARG A 192 15.75 -1.45 5.87
N ARG A 193 16.37 -1.90 6.98
CA ARG A 193 16.19 -3.26 7.54
C ARG A 193 15.76 -3.28 9.01
N THR A 194 15.57 -2.12 9.62
CA THR A 194 15.14 -1.99 11.02
C THR A 194 13.78 -1.29 11.09
N SER A 195 12.96 -1.69 12.06
CA SER A 195 11.69 -1.01 12.31
C SER A 195 11.92 0.46 12.67
N THR A 196 11.14 1.35 12.05
CA THR A 196 11.15 2.79 12.38
C THR A 196 10.48 3.05 13.74
N PHE A 197 9.45 2.26 14.08
CA PHE A 197 8.61 2.53 15.25
C PHE A 197 9.26 2.08 16.56
N ILE A 198 9.98 0.95 16.56
CA ILE A 198 10.57 0.39 17.79
C ILE A 198 11.55 1.37 18.48
N PRO A 199 12.50 2.01 17.78
CA PRO A 199 13.36 3.02 18.40
C PRO A 199 12.58 4.20 18.98
N TYR A 200 11.52 4.65 18.31
CA TYR A 200 10.69 5.77 18.77
C TYR A 200 9.84 5.40 20.00
N ALA A 201 9.30 4.18 20.05
CA ALA A 201 8.50 3.73 21.18
C ALA A 201 9.33 3.50 22.47
N MET A 202 10.65 3.38 22.33
CA MET A 202 11.57 3.14 23.45
C MET A 202 12.32 4.41 23.91
N SER A 203 12.13 5.55 23.23
CA SER A 203 12.74 6.84 23.55
C SER A 203 11.82 7.72 24.38
#